data_AF-A0A0D2G1V4-F1
#
_entry.id   AF-A0A0D2G1V4-F1
#
_cell.length_a   1.000
_cell.length_b   1.000
_cell.length_c   1.000
_cell.angle_alpha   90.00
_cell.angle_beta   90.00
_cell.angle_gamma   90.00
#
_symmetry.space_group_name_H-M   'P 1'
#
loop_
_entity.id
_entity.type
_entity.pdbx_description
1 polymer ?
#
loop_
_entity_poly.entity_id
_entity_poly.type
_entity_poly.pdbx_seq_one_letter_code
_entity_poly.pdbx_strand_id
1 'polypeptide(L)'
;MPRRKALLIGCNYIGSAHQLQGCIDDVANVTEFLVSRGFSTHPANMVTLTDDSDPRSPYFPTGHNILAAMRWLVGEPGCVLFLHYSGHGGQVPDREGYHSSGFADTIVPVDFERNGMIDSSALHRVLASHLIRGDFSFDEVGEARHLLAGATSFFRSLKHEYEGDYEEGLQSADQGFQVEWGRENKSVFMLSGCKDEQTSADAFINGRHVGE
;
A
#
# COMPACT_ATOMS: atom_id res chain seq x y z
N MET A 1 2.82 -0.78 26.29
CA MET A 1 3.21 -1.23 24.93
C MET A 1 2.74 -0.17 23.95
N PRO A 2 3.50 0.13 22.88
CA PRO A 2 3.07 1.07 21.85
C PRO A 2 1.77 0.60 21.19
N ARG A 3 0.92 1.54 20.79
CA ARG A 3 -0.34 1.25 20.11
C ARG A 3 -0.05 0.68 18.72
N ARG A 4 -0.87 -0.26 18.26
CA ARG A 4 -0.74 -0.88 16.93
C ARG A 4 -1.85 -0.39 16.03
N LYS A 5 -1.50 0.09 14.83
CA LYS A 5 -2.47 0.54 13.83
C LYS A 5 -2.23 -0.15 12.49
N ALA A 6 -3.29 -0.59 11.84
CA ALA A 6 -3.25 -1.26 10.55
C ALA A 6 -4.18 -0.59 9.55
N LEU A 7 -3.72 -0.45 8.31
CA LEU A 7 -4.53 -0.11 7.15
C LEU A 7 -4.44 -1.25 6.15
N LEU A 8 -5.59 -1.83 5.78
CA LEU A 8 -5.70 -2.93 4.84
C LEU A 8 -6.55 -2.46 3.66
N ILE A 9 -6.07 -2.65 2.44
CA ILE A 9 -6.74 -2.18 1.23
C ILE A 9 -6.80 -3.35 0.24
N GLY A 10 -8.00 -3.71 -0.21
CA GLY A 10 -8.24 -4.75 -1.20
C GLY A 10 -9.11 -4.21 -2.32
N CYS A 11 -8.61 -4.25 -3.55
CA CYS A 11 -9.36 -3.79 -4.73
C CYS A 11 -9.56 -4.96 -5.71
N ASN A 12 -10.79 -5.48 -5.79
CA ASN A 12 -11.16 -6.46 -6.81
C ASN A 12 -11.67 -5.82 -8.11
N TYR A 13 -11.94 -4.51 -8.13
CA TYR A 13 -12.53 -3.78 -9.25
C TYR A 13 -13.84 -4.43 -9.76
N ILE A 14 -14.70 -4.82 -8.81
CA ILE A 14 -15.91 -5.62 -9.06
C ILE A 14 -16.81 -4.97 -10.11
N GLY A 15 -17.15 -5.74 -11.16
CA GLY A 15 -18.03 -5.30 -12.25
C GLY A 15 -17.36 -4.41 -13.30
N SER A 16 -16.05 -4.18 -13.22
CA SER A 16 -15.28 -3.46 -14.24
C SER A 16 -14.60 -4.41 -15.24
N ALA A 17 -13.96 -3.83 -16.26
CA ALA A 17 -13.11 -4.57 -17.20
C ALA A 17 -11.76 -5.00 -16.60
N HIS A 18 -11.39 -4.49 -15.42
CA HIS A 18 -10.10 -4.69 -14.75
C HIS A 18 -10.24 -5.60 -13.52
N GLN A 19 -11.26 -6.45 -13.51
CA GLN A 19 -11.67 -7.20 -12.32
C GLN A 19 -10.63 -8.26 -11.92
N LEU A 20 -10.24 -8.23 -10.65
CA LEU A 20 -9.41 -9.23 -10.00
C LEU A 20 -10.25 -10.19 -9.14
N GLN A 21 -9.66 -11.33 -8.82
CA GLN A 21 -10.20 -12.28 -7.85
C GLN A 21 -9.12 -12.55 -6.80
N GLY A 22 -9.41 -12.26 -5.54
CA GLY A 22 -8.55 -12.63 -4.41
C GLY A 22 -8.03 -11.46 -3.57
N CYS A 23 -8.09 -10.21 -4.04
CA CYS A 23 -7.55 -9.07 -3.27
C CYS A 23 -8.30 -8.82 -1.95
N ILE A 24 -9.60 -9.08 -1.93
CA ILE A 24 -10.41 -9.03 -0.71
C ILE A 24 -10.10 -10.22 0.21
N ASP A 25 -9.83 -11.40 -0.35
CA ASP A 25 -9.45 -12.59 0.42
C ASP A 25 -8.05 -12.42 1.06
N ASP A 26 -7.11 -11.79 0.35
CA ASP A 26 -5.81 -11.37 0.89
C ASP A 26 -5.98 -10.49 2.12
N VAL A 27 -6.87 -9.48 2.04
CA VAL A 27 -7.19 -8.61 3.18
C VAL A 27 -7.73 -9.41 4.36
N ALA A 28 -8.59 -10.40 4.13
CA ALA A 28 -9.10 -11.27 5.18
C ALA A 28 -7.97 -12.11 5.82
N ASN A 29 -7.12 -12.74 5.01
CA ASN A 29 -5.97 -13.54 5.47
C ASN A 29 -4.99 -12.69 6.30
N VAL A 30 -4.67 -11.47 5.83
CA VAL A 30 -3.79 -10.54 6.55
C VAL A 30 -4.44 -10.05 7.83
N THR A 31 -5.76 -9.82 7.84
CA THR A 31 -6.51 -9.47 9.06
C THR A 31 -6.33 -10.55 10.13
N GLU A 32 -6.56 -11.82 9.78
CA GLU A 32 -6.40 -12.95 10.71
C GLU A 32 -4.97 -13.06 11.22
N PHE A 33 -3.99 -12.92 10.33
CA PHE A 33 -2.58 -12.90 10.69
C PHE A 33 -2.28 -11.78 11.71
N LEU A 34 -2.71 -10.54 11.46
CA LEU A 34 -2.44 -9.42 12.36
C LEU A 34 -3.12 -9.59 13.73
N VAL A 35 -4.35 -10.11 13.74
CA VAL A 35 -5.05 -10.47 14.98
C VAL A 35 -4.24 -11.49 15.78
N SER A 36 -3.70 -12.52 15.14
CA SER A 36 -2.83 -13.52 15.78
C SER A 36 -1.54 -12.90 16.36
N ARG A 37 -1.10 -11.75 15.85
CA ARG A 37 0.04 -10.97 16.34
C ARG A 37 -0.33 -9.86 17.34
N GLY A 38 -1.59 -9.80 17.77
CA GLY A 38 -2.07 -8.87 18.80
C GLY A 38 -2.48 -7.48 18.29
N PHE A 39 -2.82 -7.36 17.01
CA PHE A 39 -3.59 -6.20 16.54
C PHE A 39 -5.06 -6.33 16.95
N SER A 40 -5.68 -5.18 17.23
CA SER A 40 -7.11 -5.07 17.47
C SER A 40 -7.83 -4.71 16.18
N THR A 41 -8.95 -5.39 15.89
CA THR A 41 -9.86 -5.07 14.77
C THR A 41 -10.78 -3.88 15.07
N HIS A 42 -10.64 -3.23 16.23
CA HIS A 42 -11.42 -2.03 16.54
C HIS A 42 -11.11 -0.94 15.50
N PRO A 43 -12.09 -0.18 14.98
CA PRO A 43 -11.86 0.82 13.92
C PRO A 43 -10.84 1.92 14.27
N ALA A 44 -10.60 2.13 15.57
CA ALA A 44 -9.55 3.03 16.05
C ALA A 44 -8.13 2.48 15.79
N ASN A 45 -7.98 1.18 15.57
CA ASN A 45 -6.70 0.48 15.41
C ASN A 45 -6.57 -0.22 14.05
N MET A 46 -7.68 -0.52 13.37
CA MET A 46 -7.64 -1.17 12.06
C MET A 46 -8.68 -0.55 11.14
N VAL A 47 -8.24 -0.06 9.98
CA VAL A 47 -9.11 0.43 8.91
C VAL A 47 -8.93 -0.50 7.72
N THR A 48 -10.06 -0.98 7.19
CA THR A 48 -10.10 -1.84 6.01
C THR A 48 -10.87 -1.13 4.91
N LEU A 49 -10.31 -1.07 3.71
CA LEU A 49 -10.96 -0.55 2.51
C LEU A 49 -11.13 -1.66 1.47
N THR A 50 -12.37 -2.01 1.13
CA THR A 50 -12.68 -3.05 0.13
C THR A 50 -13.88 -2.67 -0.72
N ASP A 51 -13.87 -3.08 -1.99
CA ASP A 51 -14.87 -2.70 -2.98
C ASP A 51 -16.07 -3.66 -3.09
N ASP A 52 -16.21 -4.58 -2.14
CA ASP A 52 -17.44 -5.33 -1.85
C ASP A 52 -18.42 -4.57 -0.93
N SER A 53 -18.03 -3.37 -0.47
CA SER A 53 -18.84 -2.48 0.36
C SER A 53 -19.66 -1.46 -0.46
N ASP A 54 -20.57 -0.70 0.17
CA ASP A 54 -21.33 0.37 -0.51
C ASP A 54 -20.35 1.38 -1.16
N PRO A 55 -20.46 1.70 -2.46
CA PRO A 55 -19.60 2.67 -3.14
C PRO A 55 -19.57 4.08 -2.52
N ARG A 56 -20.56 4.43 -1.70
CA ARG A 56 -20.64 5.71 -0.98
C ARG A 56 -20.01 5.65 0.42
N SER A 57 -19.58 4.46 0.84
CA SER A 57 -18.93 4.23 2.12
C SER A 57 -17.60 4.98 2.20
N PRO A 58 -17.22 5.55 3.37
CA PRO A 58 -15.86 6.04 3.58
C PRO A 58 -14.83 4.89 3.53
N TYR A 59 -15.29 3.64 3.55
CA TYR A 59 -14.46 2.44 3.44
C TYR A 59 -14.35 1.88 2.02
N PHE A 60 -14.98 2.52 1.02
CA PHE A 60 -14.80 2.13 -0.37
C PHE A 60 -13.42 2.61 -0.88
N PRO A 61 -12.62 1.81 -1.61
CA PRO A 61 -11.21 2.12 -1.90
C PRO A 61 -11.01 3.12 -3.05
N THR A 62 -11.72 4.25 -3.01
CA THR A 62 -11.46 5.40 -3.89
C THR A 62 -10.11 6.03 -3.59
N GLY A 63 -9.52 6.73 -4.55
CA GLY A 63 -8.25 7.40 -4.33
C GLY A 63 -8.30 8.42 -3.19
N HIS A 64 -9.44 9.11 -3.04
CA HIS A 64 -9.69 10.01 -1.91
C HIS A 64 -9.66 9.28 -0.56
N ASN A 65 -10.37 8.16 -0.45
CA ASN A 65 -10.49 7.40 0.80
C ASN A 65 -9.17 6.72 1.16
N ILE A 66 -8.44 6.17 0.19
CA ILE A 66 -7.10 5.58 0.39
C ILE A 66 -6.15 6.63 0.99
N LEU A 67 -6.06 7.82 0.38
CA LEU A 67 -5.19 8.90 0.89
C LEU A 67 -5.63 9.38 2.28
N ALA A 68 -6.93 9.42 2.55
CA ALA A 68 -7.46 9.77 3.87
C ALA A 68 -7.09 8.71 4.92
N ALA A 69 -7.22 7.44 4.59
CA ALA A 69 -6.87 6.32 5.46
C ALA A 69 -5.36 6.27 5.72
N MET A 70 -4.52 6.57 4.73
CA MET A 70 -3.07 6.68 4.93
C MET A 70 -2.70 7.81 5.89
N ARG A 71 -3.34 8.98 5.76
CA ARG A 71 -3.18 10.08 6.73
C ARG A 71 -3.64 9.68 8.12
N TRP A 72 -4.74 8.93 8.22
CA TRP A 72 -5.18 8.36 9.50
C TRP A 72 -4.13 7.41 10.08
N LEU A 73 -3.58 6.50 9.27
CA LEU A 73 -2.61 5.49 9.71
C LEU A 73 -1.41 6.15 10.38
N VAL A 74 -0.78 7.09 9.68
CA VAL A 74 0.37 7.84 10.18
C VAL A 74 -0.02 8.99 11.12
N GLY A 75 -1.29 9.24 11.41
CA GLY A 75 -1.68 10.47 12.13
C GLY A 75 -1.27 10.52 13.61
N GLU A 76 -0.84 9.41 14.20
CA GLU A 76 -0.55 9.27 15.63
C GLU A 76 0.88 8.76 15.84
N PRO A 77 1.79 9.60 16.40
CA PRO A 77 3.17 9.21 16.66
C PRO A 77 3.29 8.04 17.65
N GLY A 78 4.42 7.32 17.60
CA GLY A 78 4.74 6.24 18.55
C GLY A 78 3.87 4.98 18.39
N CYS A 79 3.15 4.86 17.27
CA CYS A 79 2.40 3.66 16.92
C CYS A 79 3.26 2.70 16.10
N VAL A 80 3.07 1.39 16.31
CA VAL A 80 3.51 0.35 15.37
C VAL A 80 2.51 0.33 14.22
N LEU A 81 2.98 0.62 13.01
CA LEU A 81 2.13 0.77 11.83
C LEU A 81 2.24 -0.44 10.90
N PHE A 82 1.10 -0.86 10.36
CA PHE A 82 1.02 -1.87 9.32
C PHE A 82 0.21 -1.36 8.14
N LEU A 83 0.74 -1.49 6.92
CA LEU A 83 0.01 -1.22 5.68
C LEU A 83 0.02 -2.47 4.82
N HIS A 84 -1.15 -2.89 4.37
CA HIS A 84 -1.30 -3.87 3.32
C HIS A 84 -2.16 -3.32 2.20
N TYR A 85 -1.71 -3.55 0.97
CA TYR A 85 -2.48 -3.31 -0.24
C TYR A 85 -2.43 -4.55 -1.13
N SER A 86 -3.60 -4.99 -1.59
CA SER A 86 -3.78 -5.99 -2.63
C SER A 86 -4.68 -5.42 -3.73
N GLY A 87 -4.21 -5.45 -4.97
CA GLY A 87 -4.89 -4.84 -6.12
C GLY A 87 -3.92 -4.61 -7.28
N HIS A 88 -4.35 -3.87 -8.31
CA HIS A 88 -3.49 -3.54 -9.45
C HIS A 88 -2.35 -2.62 -9.05
N GLY A 89 -1.18 -2.87 -9.63
CA GLY A 89 -0.05 -1.95 -9.69
C GLY A 89 0.13 -1.40 -11.11
N GLY A 90 0.79 -0.25 -11.23
CA GLY A 90 1.08 0.34 -12.54
C GLY A 90 2.17 1.40 -12.47
N GLN A 91 2.45 2.06 -13.60
CA GLN A 91 3.44 3.14 -13.67
C GLN A 91 2.86 4.35 -14.41
N VAL A 92 3.25 5.54 -13.95
CA VAL A 92 2.95 6.81 -14.62
C VAL A 92 4.24 7.59 -14.89
N PRO A 93 4.29 8.46 -15.91
CA PRO A 93 5.45 9.32 -16.13
C PRO A 93 5.76 10.15 -14.88
N ASP A 94 7.01 10.10 -14.44
CA ASP A 94 7.48 10.89 -13.31
C ASP A 94 7.71 12.35 -13.75
N ARG A 95 6.74 13.20 -13.42
CA ARG A 95 6.78 14.63 -13.78
C ARG A 95 7.74 15.43 -12.92
N GLU A 96 8.10 14.92 -11.75
CA GLU A 96 8.97 15.60 -10.79
C GLU A 96 10.45 15.20 -10.97
N GLY A 97 10.71 14.14 -11.75
CA GLY A 97 12.06 13.67 -12.06
C GLY A 97 12.80 13.06 -10.87
N TYR A 98 12.06 12.55 -9.87
CA TYR A 98 12.63 11.86 -8.71
C TYR A 98 13.13 10.45 -9.03
N HIS A 99 12.61 9.82 -10.09
CA HIS A 99 12.88 8.45 -10.48
C HIS A 99 13.81 8.43 -11.69
N SER A 100 14.95 7.76 -11.55
CA SER A 100 15.97 7.63 -12.61
C SER A 100 15.45 6.94 -13.88
N SER A 101 14.38 6.14 -13.77
CA SER A 101 13.69 5.50 -14.90
C SER A 101 12.81 6.47 -15.70
N GLY A 102 12.47 7.64 -15.13
CA GLY A 102 11.45 8.55 -15.69
C GLY A 102 10.01 8.13 -15.41
N PHE A 103 9.78 7.07 -14.63
CA PHE A 103 8.46 6.56 -14.26
C PHE A 103 8.33 6.40 -12.74
N ALA A 104 7.17 6.76 -12.21
CA ALA A 104 6.78 6.53 -10.83
C ALA A 104 5.80 5.36 -10.76
N ASP A 105 6.05 4.43 -9.84
CA ASP A 105 5.16 3.32 -9.54
C ASP A 105 3.87 3.82 -8.87
N THR A 106 2.78 3.10 -9.07
CA THR A 106 1.46 3.50 -8.61
C THR A 106 0.69 2.35 -7.99
N ILE A 107 -0.20 2.70 -7.06
CA ILE A 107 -1.36 1.87 -6.74
C ILE A 107 -2.57 2.37 -7.53
N VAL A 108 -3.50 1.48 -7.82
CA VAL A 108 -4.66 1.75 -8.68
C VAL A 108 -5.95 1.70 -7.85
N PRO A 109 -6.50 2.85 -7.42
CA PRO A 109 -7.81 2.88 -6.75
C PRO A 109 -8.93 2.42 -7.67
N VAL A 110 -10.08 2.02 -7.12
CA VAL A 110 -11.21 1.55 -7.95
C VAL A 110 -11.83 2.63 -8.84
N ASP A 111 -11.56 3.90 -8.58
CA ASP A 111 -12.01 5.05 -9.37
C ASP A 111 -10.92 5.64 -10.28
N PHE A 112 -9.85 4.88 -10.56
CA PHE A 112 -8.68 5.36 -11.32
C PHE A 112 -9.03 5.85 -12.73
N GLU A 113 -10.03 5.29 -13.39
CA GLU A 113 -10.44 5.73 -14.73
C GLU A 113 -10.92 7.19 -14.74
N ARG A 114 -11.48 7.66 -13.61
CA ARG A 114 -11.97 9.04 -13.47
C ARG A 114 -10.99 9.94 -12.75
N ASN A 115 -10.30 9.41 -11.74
CA ASN A 115 -9.50 10.20 -10.80
C ASN A 115 -7.97 9.93 -10.89
N GLY A 116 -7.56 9.01 -11.76
CA GLY A 116 -6.17 8.62 -11.95
C GLY A 116 -5.65 7.63 -10.90
N MET A 117 -4.45 7.13 -11.16
CA MET A 117 -3.69 6.28 -10.23
C MET A 117 -3.01 7.14 -9.15
N ILE A 118 -2.64 6.53 -8.03
CA ILE A 118 -1.87 7.23 -6.98
C ILE A 118 -0.40 6.85 -7.12
N ASP A 119 0.43 7.84 -7.47
CA ASP A 119 1.87 7.64 -7.60
C ASP A 119 2.62 7.54 -6.28
N SER A 120 3.79 6.91 -6.36
CA SER A 120 4.72 6.69 -5.25
C SER A 120 5.12 7.98 -4.55
N SER A 121 5.20 9.11 -5.27
CA SER A 121 5.53 10.41 -4.70
C SER A 121 4.39 10.96 -3.85
N ALA A 122 3.13 10.79 -4.27
CA ALA A 122 1.95 11.16 -3.51
C ALA A 122 1.82 10.34 -2.23
N LEU A 123 2.04 9.03 -2.32
CA LEU A 123 2.11 8.13 -1.16
C LEU A 123 3.26 8.53 -0.24
N HIS A 124 4.45 8.77 -0.79
CA HIS A 124 5.62 9.19 -0.02
C HIS A 124 5.39 10.50 0.71
N ARG A 125 4.76 11.50 0.07
CA ARG A 125 4.41 12.78 0.70
C ARG A 125 3.46 12.58 1.88
N VAL A 126 2.45 11.72 1.77
CA VAL A 126 1.54 11.44 2.89
C VAL A 126 2.29 10.81 4.05
N LEU A 127 3.10 9.78 3.78
CA LEU A 127 3.90 9.10 4.81
C LEU A 127 4.95 10.04 5.43
N ALA A 128 5.64 10.84 4.62
CA ALA A 128 6.67 11.79 5.05
C ALA A 128 6.10 13.02 5.75
N SER A 129 4.86 13.44 5.46
CA SER A 129 4.23 14.58 6.12
C SER A 129 4.06 14.39 7.64
N HIS A 130 4.07 13.13 8.11
CA HIS A 130 4.09 12.82 9.53
C HIS A 130 5.41 13.23 10.21
N LEU A 131 6.52 13.15 9.48
CA LEU A 131 7.86 13.44 9.99
C LEU A 131 8.09 14.93 10.27
N ILE A 132 7.33 15.78 9.58
CA ILE A 132 7.47 17.24 9.67
C ILE A 132 6.61 17.83 10.79
N ARG A 133 5.60 17.09 11.29
CA ARG A 133 4.66 17.55 12.32
C ARG A 133 5.05 17.15 13.75
N GLY A 134 6.13 16.39 13.94
CA GLY A 134 6.71 16.09 15.26
C GLY A 134 7.65 17.20 15.71
N ASP A 135 7.54 17.63 16.97
CA ASP A 135 8.51 18.53 17.61
C ASP A 135 9.80 17.75 17.89
N PHE A 136 10.74 17.78 16.95
CA PHE A 136 11.93 16.91 16.90
C PHE A 136 12.62 16.71 18.26
N SER A 137 12.34 15.57 18.90
CA SER A 137 13.19 14.97 19.93
C SER A 137 14.12 13.93 19.31
N PHE A 138 15.22 13.57 19.99
CA PHE A 138 16.19 12.59 19.47
C PHE A 138 15.57 11.20 19.17
N ASP A 139 14.52 10.82 19.90
CA ASP A 139 13.80 9.55 19.70
C ASP A 139 12.94 9.59 18.41
N GLU A 140 12.39 10.75 18.06
CA GLU A 140 11.57 10.92 16.85
C GLU A 140 12.39 10.87 15.55
N VAL A 141 13.69 11.21 15.60
CA VAL A 141 14.58 11.06 14.44
C VAL A 141 14.79 9.58 14.09
N GLY A 142 14.82 8.71 15.10
CA GLY A 142 14.87 7.25 14.91
C GLY A 142 13.61 6.73 14.24
N GLU A 143 12.45 7.05 14.82
CA GLU A 143 11.13 6.67 14.27
C GLU A 143 10.91 7.23 12.85
N ALA A 144 11.37 8.46 12.59
CA ALA A 144 11.32 9.08 11.27
C ALA A 144 12.13 8.31 10.23
N ARG A 145 13.34 7.88 10.59
CA ARG A 145 14.20 7.05 9.74
C ARG A 145 13.58 5.68 9.49
N HIS A 146 12.97 5.07 10.50
CA HIS A 146 12.28 3.78 10.34
C HIS A 146 11.05 3.90 9.44
N LEU A 147 10.24 4.97 9.57
CA LEU A 147 9.10 5.23 8.69
C LEU A 147 9.55 5.49 7.25
N LEU A 148 10.59 6.31 7.05
CA LEU A 148 11.18 6.59 5.73
C LEU A 148 11.74 5.32 5.09
N ALA A 149 12.47 4.51 5.87
CA ALA A 149 13.01 3.25 5.39
C ALA A 149 11.90 2.27 5.01
N GLY A 150 10.86 2.14 5.84
CA GLY A 150 9.68 1.32 5.55
C GLY A 150 8.93 1.80 4.30
N ALA A 151 8.70 3.11 4.16
CA ALA A 151 8.11 3.70 2.96
C ALA A 151 9.00 3.48 1.73
N THR A 152 10.31 3.61 1.86
CA THR A 152 11.26 3.36 0.75
C THR A 152 11.26 1.89 0.34
N SER A 153 11.23 0.96 1.31
CA SER A 153 11.10 -0.47 1.06
C SER A 153 9.76 -0.83 0.42
N PHE A 154 8.67 -0.19 0.85
CA PHE A 154 7.35 -0.29 0.22
C PHE A 154 7.41 0.08 -1.26
N PHE A 155 7.98 1.24 -1.60
CA PHE A 155 8.10 1.66 -3.00
C PHE A 155 9.08 0.78 -3.80
N ARG A 156 10.12 0.24 -3.17
CA ARG A 156 11.02 -0.71 -3.83
C ARG A 156 10.34 -2.04 -4.11
N SER A 157 9.42 -2.48 -3.26
CA SER A 157 8.61 -3.68 -3.49
C SER A 157 7.76 -3.55 -4.75
N LEU A 158 7.22 -2.35 -5.05
CA LEU A 158 6.51 -2.09 -6.32
C LEU A 158 7.40 -2.30 -7.56
N LYS A 159 8.71 -2.07 -7.43
CA LYS A 159 9.68 -2.24 -8.54
C LYS A 159 10.08 -3.68 -8.78
N HIS A 160 10.26 -4.46 -7.71
CA HIS A 160 10.72 -5.85 -7.83
C HIS A 160 9.62 -6.83 -8.28
N GLU A 161 8.34 -6.46 -8.14
CA GLU A 161 7.23 -7.23 -8.73
C GLU A 161 7.29 -7.29 -10.27
N TYR A 162 8.04 -6.38 -10.89
CA TYR A 162 8.25 -6.33 -12.34
C TYR A 162 9.42 -7.19 -12.85
N GLU A 163 10.34 -7.63 -11.97
CA GLU A 163 11.51 -8.45 -12.32
C GLU A 163 11.60 -9.70 -11.42
N GLY A 164 10.73 -10.70 -11.66
CA GLY A 164 10.92 -12.04 -11.09
C GLY A 164 9.64 -12.88 -11.00
N ASP A 165 9.77 -14.17 -11.32
CA ASP A 165 8.73 -15.19 -11.13
C ASP A 165 8.31 -15.27 -9.66
N TYR A 166 7.02 -15.05 -9.39
CA TYR A 166 6.42 -15.38 -8.10
C TYR A 166 6.08 -16.88 -8.09
N GLU A 167 6.63 -17.63 -7.13
CA GLU A 167 5.99 -18.88 -6.72
C GLU A 167 4.77 -18.54 -5.86
N GLU A 168 3.62 -19.09 -6.22
CA GLU A 168 2.36 -19.00 -5.48
C GLU A 168 2.52 -19.31 -3.98
N GLY A 169 1.98 -18.45 -3.14
CA GLY A 169 1.49 -18.83 -1.81
C GLY A 169 2.16 -18.14 -0.63
N LEU A 170 1.31 -17.71 0.31
CA LEU A 170 1.60 -17.18 1.65
C LEU A 170 2.49 -18.09 2.55
N GLN A 171 3.01 -19.21 2.04
CA GLN A 171 3.69 -20.25 2.81
C GLN A 171 5.19 -19.98 3.01
N SER A 172 5.82 -19.20 2.13
CA SER A 172 7.26 -18.88 2.19
C SER A 172 7.57 -17.64 3.05
N ALA A 173 6.57 -16.81 3.36
CA ALA A 173 6.73 -15.64 4.24
C ALA A 173 6.84 -15.99 5.74
N ASP A 174 6.47 -17.21 6.15
CA ASP A 174 6.37 -17.59 7.56
C ASP A 174 7.73 -17.69 8.29
N GLN A 175 8.83 -17.99 7.58
CA GLN A 175 10.14 -18.19 8.24
C GLN A 175 11.03 -16.94 8.28
N GLY A 176 10.97 -16.07 7.25
CA GLY A 176 11.77 -14.83 7.22
C GLY A 176 11.16 -13.71 8.06
N PHE A 177 9.83 -13.59 8.06
CA PHE A 177 9.10 -12.49 8.69
C PHE A 177 9.03 -12.60 10.22
N GLN A 178 9.05 -13.83 10.76
CA GLN A 178 8.91 -14.06 12.20
C GLN A 178 10.14 -13.65 13.03
N VAL A 179 11.35 -13.69 12.45
CA VAL A 179 12.59 -13.36 13.17
C VAL A 179 12.75 -11.84 13.36
N GLU A 180 12.19 -11.03 12.45
CA GLU A 180 12.39 -9.57 12.43
C GLU A 180 11.37 -8.74 13.23
N TRP A 181 10.21 -9.31 13.56
CA TRP A 181 9.07 -8.60 14.13
C TRP A 181 9.17 -8.36 15.65
N GLY A 182 9.97 -9.17 16.36
CA GLY A 182 9.89 -9.29 17.82
C GLY A 182 10.65 -8.25 18.65
N ARG A 183 11.42 -7.33 18.05
CA ARG A 183 12.40 -6.53 18.80
C ARG A 183 12.35 -5.01 18.62
N GLU A 184 11.60 -4.45 17.68
CA GLU A 184 11.67 -3.02 17.37
C GLU A 184 10.30 -2.40 17.01
N ASN A 185 10.11 -1.11 17.29
CA ASN A 185 8.99 -0.28 16.85
C ASN A 185 9.00 -0.12 15.30
N LYS A 186 8.78 -1.21 14.56
CA LYS A 186 8.88 -1.20 13.09
C LYS A 186 7.54 -0.88 12.45
N SER A 187 7.60 -0.07 11.38
CA SER A 187 6.51 0.05 10.43
C SER A 187 6.71 -0.99 9.32
N VAL A 188 5.69 -1.80 9.04
CA VAL A 188 5.76 -2.85 8.00
C VAL A 188 4.74 -2.57 6.91
N PHE A 189 5.20 -2.69 5.67
CA PHE A 189 4.44 -2.37 4.47
C PHE A 189 4.52 -3.58 3.53
N MET A 190 3.38 -4.19 3.20
CA MET A 190 3.29 -5.38 2.35
C MET A 190 2.38 -5.12 1.15
N LEU A 191 2.83 -5.53 -0.03
CA LEU A 191 2.10 -5.46 -1.29
C LEU A 191 1.97 -6.85 -1.88
N SER A 192 0.77 -7.22 -2.33
CA SER A 192 0.57 -8.29 -3.31
C SER A 192 -0.11 -7.68 -4.53
N GLY A 193 0.60 -7.64 -5.67
CA GLY A 193 0.00 -7.40 -6.97
C GLY A 193 -0.24 -8.75 -7.64
N CYS A 194 -1.45 -9.00 -8.12
CA CYS A 194 -1.62 -10.00 -9.16
C CYS A 194 -1.12 -9.38 -10.45
N LYS A 195 -0.06 -9.96 -11.03
CA LYS A 195 0.29 -9.71 -12.41
C LYS A 195 -0.73 -10.47 -13.24
N ASP A 196 -1.69 -9.76 -13.81
CA ASP A 196 -2.63 -10.39 -14.71
C ASP A 196 -1.87 -10.76 -16.00
N GLU A 197 -1.81 -12.05 -16.32
CA GLU A 197 -1.45 -12.54 -17.67
C GLU A 197 -2.52 -12.21 -18.73
N GLN A 198 -3.44 -11.28 -18.45
CA GLN A 198 -4.25 -10.66 -19.47
C GLN A 198 -3.49 -9.48 -20.04
N THR A 199 -2.68 -9.80 -21.05
CA THR A 199 -2.16 -8.92 -22.10
C THR A 199 -2.01 -7.47 -21.67
N SER A 200 -0.76 -7.01 -21.59
CA SER A 200 -0.40 -5.61 -21.82
C SER A 200 -0.96 -5.15 -23.17
N ALA A 201 -2.27 -4.91 -23.21
CA ALA A 201 -2.90 -4.06 -24.19
C ALA A 201 -2.52 -2.68 -23.71
N ASP A 202 -1.41 -2.18 -24.29
CA ASP A 202 -1.13 -0.78 -24.50
C ASP A 202 -2.08 0.13 -23.72
N ALA A 203 -1.62 0.67 -22.59
CA ALA A 203 -2.37 1.68 -21.87
C ALA A 203 -2.54 2.91 -22.79
N PHE A 204 -3.60 2.88 -23.61
CA PHE A 204 -4.03 3.94 -24.49
C PHE A 204 -4.58 5.07 -23.61
N ILE A 205 -3.70 5.96 -23.16
CA ILE A 205 -4.10 7.20 -22.50
C ILE A 205 -3.55 8.36 -23.33
N ASN A 206 -4.45 9.14 -23.94
CA ASN A 206 -4.17 10.33 -24.77
C ASN A 206 -3.42 10.10 -26.10
N GLY A 207 -3.64 8.95 -26.75
CA GLY A 207 -3.32 8.78 -28.17
C GLY A 207 -1.83 8.86 -28.54
N ARG A 208 -0.93 8.55 -27.60
CA ARG A 208 0.51 8.43 -27.90
C ARG A 208 1.09 7.16 -27.29
N HIS A 209 1.75 6.41 -28.16
CA HIS A 209 2.53 5.21 -27.86
C HIS A 209 3.75 5.60 -27.01
N VAL A 210 3.96 4.93 -25.87
CA VAL A 210 5.22 4.98 -25.13
C VAL A 210 5.65 3.54 -24.85
N GLY A 211 6.39 3.00 -25.81
CA GLY A 211 7.03 1.69 -25.74
C GLY A 211 8.02 1.57 -26.89
N GLU A 212 9.30 1.80 -26.57
CA GLU A 212 10.40 0.87 -26.87
C GLU A 212 11.28 0.78 -25.62
#